data_AF-A0A3C1W807-F1
#
_entry.id   AF-A0A3C1W807-F1
#
_cell.length_a   1.000
_cell.length_b   1.000
_cell.length_c   1.000
_cell.angle_alpha   90.00
_cell.angle_beta   90.00
_cell.angle_gamma   90.00
#
_symmetry.space_group_name_H-M   'P 1'
#
loop_
_entity.id
_entity.type
_entity.pdbx_description
1 polymer ?
#
loop_
_entity_poly.entity_id
_entity_poly.type
_entity_poly.pdbx_seq_one_letter_code
_entity_poly.pdbx_strand_id
1 'polypeptide(L)'
;MPDDPTARELSSAPNDARPANTLVGSKSEDELKSSEESIGSESSKGEPNWKPAKRKSIFLQWLPLWVRKLLRLGIQTAIIGVLLTLGVATFYFIASLSYDIGEIQKMPERSVIFDIDGKELATLHGENRRLISRMEVPDFFVSALEAREDKRFFDHSGVDLRGVLRATIRNASDMSFTQGASTLTMQLARNSFNLREKNLHRKLIEIAIALRIEASYSKDEILSAYVNRIYFGSGCHGLEEASRRYFGVSASDLTRRQCALLVGIIRAPHACSPLRAPAKAIMQQDEVLARMVTEGTLSPEEALNIQASDLGLTASGSGAGGNRALQAVRRHFEELIDARDIRNGGLRLQSTIRTNMQELLEAEAHAFLEAIPGSPEIAAVCIDTRTGGIRGIVGGRASGNTSFNRALDARRDLGEIFAPFVYAAAAERGIPPRKGQPVTLGREIGTEDLINLMERFGFRGPFLEGDDLFRGGVSATPLEVAAAAATLTAAGQKPRTYFLRQLLNSDGNQILSIGPSTKSAFASTSVRTALETQFSVDEPRILLGSSPSKTDAWAVWLGSKRTICLWVGHDIPTRLDSPSILFPALQESIQRLGAARPKLDAASQAK
;
A
#
# COMPACT_ATOMS: atom_id res chain seq x y z
N MET A 1 28.96 44.72 5.38
CA MET A 1 30.11 45.20 4.60
C MET A 1 30.48 44.18 3.55
N PRO A 2 30.52 44.58 2.27
CA PRO A 2 29.58 45.55 1.69
C PRO A 2 28.67 44.87 0.64
N ASP A 3 27.38 45.20 0.50
CA ASP A 3 26.73 46.48 0.15
C ASP A 3 26.83 46.78 -1.37
N ASP A 4 25.67 46.84 -2.04
CA ASP A 4 25.10 47.96 -2.85
C ASP A 4 26.02 48.91 -3.69
N PRO A 5 25.51 49.85 -4.53
CA PRO A 5 24.26 49.96 -5.29
C PRO A 5 24.51 50.18 -6.81
N THR A 6 23.45 50.38 -7.61
CA THR A 6 23.42 51.51 -8.58
C THR A 6 21.99 52.04 -8.77
N ALA A 7 21.86 53.35 -8.96
CA ALA A 7 20.61 54.06 -9.23
C ALA A 7 20.87 55.24 -10.20
N ARG A 8 19.81 56.04 -10.49
CA ARG A 8 19.73 57.23 -11.39
C ARG A 8 19.32 56.95 -12.85
N GLU A 9 18.69 57.88 -13.57
CA GLU A 9 17.71 58.99 -13.34
C GLU A 9 17.48 59.68 -14.71
N LEU A 10 16.68 60.78 -14.76
CA LEU A 10 16.51 61.72 -15.90
C LEU A 10 15.66 61.19 -17.09
N SER A 11 14.91 62.00 -17.86
CA SER A 11 14.41 63.39 -17.67
C SER A 11 13.32 63.74 -18.70
N SER A 12 12.47 64.75 -18.39
CA SER A 12 11.79 65.73 -19.29
C SER A 12 10.99 65.30 -20.54
N ALA A 13 9.70 65.67 -20.56
CA ALA A 13 9.05 66.73 -21.38
C ALA A 13 9.53 67.00 -22.84
N PRO A 14 8.67 67.43 -23.81
CA PRO A 14 7.67 68.52 -23.62
C PRO A 14 6.36 68.51 -24.48
N ASN A 15 5.50 69.53 -24.22
CA ASN A 15 4.47 70.18 -25.09
C ASN A 15 3.33 69.30 -25.71
N ASP A 16 2.12 69.81 -26.02
CA ASP A 16 1.49 71.15 -26.04
C ASP A 16 -0.07 70.97 -25.94
N ALA A 17 -1.01 71.93 -25.87
CA ALA A 17 -0.99 73.40 -25.92
C ALA A 17 -2.13 74.07 -25.07
N ARG A 18 -3.05 74.81 -25.72
CA ARG A 18 -4.05 75.79 -25.18
C ARG A 18 -5.17 76.01 -26.23
N PRO A 19 -6.20 76.87 -26.02
CA PRO A 19 -6.73 77.54 -24.81
C PRO A 19 -8.10 76.89 -24.40
N ALA A 20 -9.07 77.44 -23.65
CA ALA A 20 -9.34 78.73 -22.96
C ALA A 20 -10.32 78.44 -21.77
N ASN A 21 -10.86 79.34 -20.93
CA ASN A 21 -10.76 80.79 -20.69
C ASN A 21 -11.17 81.06 -19.22
N THR A 22 -10.48 81.91 -18.45
CA THR A 22 -10.93 83.23 -17.90
C THR A 22 -12.42 83.38 -17.52
N LEU A 23 -12.83 83.98 -16.38
CA LEU A 23 -12.09 84.63 -15.27
C LEU A 23 -13.07 84.97 -14.10
N VAL A 24 -12.53 85.38 -12.92
CA VAL A 24 -13.25 85.92 -11.71
C VAL A 24 -14.16 84.89 -10.99
N GLY A 25 -14.35 84.85 -9.66
CA GLY A 25 -13.79 85.59 -8.51
C GLY A 25 -14.89 85.72 -7.44
N SER A 26 -14.78 85.09 -6.26
CA SER A 26 -13.98 85.47 -5.08
C SER A 26 -14.72 86.40 -4.10
N LYS A 27 -14.85 85.97 -2.82
CA LYS A 27 -15.29 86.75 -1.64
C LYS A 27 -16.77 87.22 -1.61
N SER A 28 -17.37 87.56 -0.46
CA SER A 28 -17.16 87.12 0.96
C SER A 28 -18.35 87.60 1.82
N GLU A 29 -18.42 87.09 3.07
CA GLU A 29 -19.03 87.71 4.26
C GLU A 29 -20.57 87.93 4.35
N ASP A 30 -21.09 87.37 5.45
CA ASP A 30 -21.93 88.02 6.48
C ASP A 30 -23.46 88.18 6.37
N GLU A 31 -23.97 88.30 7.61
CA GLU A 31 -25.31 88.26 8.16
C GLU A 31 -26.36 89.23 7.56
N LEU A 32 -27.64 88.85 7.61
CA LEU A 32 -28.55 89.42 8.64
C LEU A 32 -29.81 88.57 8.88
N LYS A 33 -30.68 89.02 9.79
CA LYS A 33 -31.95 88.38 10.22
C LYS A 33 -33.17 89.18 9.74
N SER A 34 -34.34 88.52 9.78
CA SER A 34 -35.70 89.12 9.89
C SER A 34 -36.18 89.96 8.69
N SER A 35 -37.48 90.13 8.43
CA SER A 35 -38.72 89.55 9.00
C SER A 35 -39.88 89.71 7.98
N GLU A 36 -41.13 89.44 8.39
CA GLU A 36 -42.38 89.78 7.67
C GLU A 36 -42.67 88.89 6.43
N GLU A 37 -43.92 88.64 6.01
CA GLU A 37 -45.23 88.99 6.57
C GLU A 37 -46.27 87.86 6.36
N SER A 38 -47.49 88.02 6.88
CA SER A 38 -48.57 87.01 6.80
C SER A 38 -49.78 87.48 5.99
N ILE A 39 -50.39 86.63 5.15
CA ILE A 39 -51.73 86.85 4.55
C ILE A 39 -52.45 85.52 4.24
N GLY A 40 -53.76 85.48 4.53
CA GLY A 40 -54.79 85.08 3.55
C GLY A 40 -55.07 83.60 3.22
N SER A 41 -56.06 83.04 3.93
CA SER A 41 -57.32 82.49 3.36
C SER A 41 -57.34 81.37 2.27
N GLU A 42 -58.05 80.30 2.67
CA GLU A 42 -59.07 79.56 1.89
C GLU A 42 -58.67 78.50 0.83
N SER A 43 -59.69 77.75 0.42
CA SER A 43 -59.62 76.34 0.05
C SER A 43 -59.67 76.04 -1.44
N SER A 44 -59.01 74.96 -1.86
CA SER A 44 -59.35 74.23 -3.07
C SER A 44 -59.22 72.71 -2.87
N LYS A 45 -59.86 71.93 -3.73
CA LYS A 45 -60.02 70.47 -3.56
C LYS A 45 -58.91 69.68 -4.25
N GLY A 46 -58.39 68.68 -3.55
CA GLY A 46 -58.11 67.36 -4.14
C GLY A 46 -56.65 66.97 -4.30
N GLU A 47 -56.21 66.00 -3.50
CA GLU A 47 -55.37 64.89 -3.97
C GLU A 47 -55.44 63.70 -2.98
N PRO A 48 -55.82 62.48 -3.41
CA PRO A 48 -55.86 61.31 -2.53
C PRO A 48 -54.46 60.71 -2.34
N ASN A 49 -53.67 61.29 -1.42
CA ASN A 49 -52.31 60.85 -1.12
C ASN A 49 -52.27 59.42 -0.53
N TRP A 50 -52.16 58.41 -1.40
CA TRP A 50 -51.99 57.00 -1.03
C TRP A 50 -50.64 56.82 -0.32
N LYS A 51 -50.67 56.84 1.02
CA LYS A 51 -49.59 56.31 1.84
C LYS A 51 -49.87 54.82 2.06
N PRO A 52 -49.00 53.88 1.61
CA PRO A 52 -49.26 52.46 1.77
C PRO A 52 -49.38 52.13 3.26
N ALA A 53 -50.55 51.62 3.64
CA ALA A 53 -50.84 51.27 5.02
C ALA A 53 -49.89 50.16 5.50
N LYS A 54 -48.86 50.54 6.28
CA LYS A 54 -47.93 49.60 6.91
C LYS A 54 -48.73 48.71 7.88
N ARG A 55 -49.21 47.55 7.41
CA ARG A 55 -49.88 46.51 8.20
C ARG A 55 -49.00 46.13 9.39
N LYS A 56 -49.24 46.76 10.54
CA LYS A 56 -48.57 46.44 11.80
C LYS A 56 -49.01 45.04 12.21
N SER A 57 -48.13 44.04 12.10
CA SER A 57 -48.43 42.68 12.55
C SER A 57 -48.93 42.71 13.99
N ILE A 58 -50.14 42.21 14.21
CA ILE A 58 -50.88 42.34 15.48
C ILE A 58 -50.27 41.41 16.55
N PHE A 59 -49.78 40.24 16.12
CA PHE A 59 -49.44 39.12 17.01
C PHE A 59 -48.20 39.34 17.91
N LEU A 60 -47.28 40.25 17.56
CA LEU A 60 -46.04 40.48 18.31
C LEU A 60 -46.09 41.66 19.29
N GLN A 61 -47.25 42.30 19.47
CA GLN A 61 -47.33 43.61 20.14
C GLN A 61 -47.36 43.57 21.68
N TRP A 62 -47.49 42.39 22.29
CA TRP A 62 -47.51 42.24 23.76
C TRP A 62 -46.13 41.97 24.40
N LEU A 63 -45.14 41.52 23.62
CA LEU A 63 -43.78 41.25 24.12
C LEU A 63 -42.99 42.56 24.36
N PRO A 64 -42.16 42.69 25.41
CA PRO A 64 -41.36 43.89 25.64
C PRO A 64 -40.28 44.08 24.56
N LEU A 65 -39.83 45.33 24.35
CA LEU A 65 -38.98 45.72 23.22
C LEU A 65 -37.63 44.99 23.17
N TRP A 66 -37.07 44.62 24.33
CA TRP A 66 -35.82 43.86 24.40
C TRP A 66 -35.99 42.42 23.88
N VAL A 67 -37.09 41.74 24.23
CA VAL A 67 -37.44 40.42 23.67
C VAL A 67 -37.63 40.50 22.16
N ARG A 68 -38.30 41.54 21.64
CA ARG A 68 -38.45 41.71 20.18
C ARG A 68 -37.11 41.96 19.46
N LYS A 69 -36.14 42.62 20.10
CA LYS A 69 -34.77 42.77 19.58
C LYS A 69 -34.04 41.42 19.58
N LEU A 70 -34.08 40.67 20.68
CA LEU A 70 -33.48 39.33 20.77
C LEU A 70 -34.08 38.34 19.75
N LEU A 71 -35.41 38.32 19.61
CA LEU A 71 -36.09 37.42 18.68
C LEU A 71 -35.73 37.75 17.21
N ARG A 72 -35.64 39.03 16.85
CA ARG A 72 -35.14 39.45 15.52
C ARG A 72 -33.68 39.07 15.32
N LEU A 73 -32.82 39.30 16.33
CA LEU A 73 -31.41 38.95 16.26
C LEU A 73 -31.22 37.44 16.05
N GLY A 74 -31.96 36.61 16.79
CA GLY A 74 -31.98 35.15 16.63
C GLY A 74 -32.50 34.68 15.27
N ILE A 75 -33.53 35.34 14.72
CA ILE A 75 -34.01 35.07 13.36
C ILE A 75 -32.97 35.50 12.32
N GLN A 76 -32.29 36.64 12.51
CA GLN A 76 -31.23 37.11 11.61
C GLN A 76 -30.00 36.20 11.64
N THR A 77 -29.54 35.76 12.81
CA THR A 77 -28.43 34.79 12.92
C THR A 77 -28.82 33.42 12.38
N ALA A 78 -30.06 32.98 12.56
CA ALA A 78 -30.57 31.75 11.93
C ALA A 78 -30.59 31.85 10.40
N ILE A 79 -31.06 32.97 9.83
CA ILE A 79 -31.05 33.20 8.37
C ILE A 79 -29.62 33.25 7.83
N ILE A 80 -28.71 33.97 8.51
CA ILE A 80 -27.28 34.00 8.13
C ILE A 80 -26.67 32.60 8.21
N GLY A 81 -27.00 31.82 9.24
CA GLY A 81 -26.58 30.42 9.39
C GLY A 81 -27.08 29.53 8.25
N VAL A 82 -28.35 29.64 7.86
CA VAL A 82 -28.95 28.90 6.74
C VAL A 82 -28.34 29.31 5.39
N LEU A 83 -28.08 30.61 5.18
CA LEU A 83 -27.40 31.09 3.97
C LEU A 83 -25.95 30.59 3.90
N LEU A 84 -25.25 30.52 5.04
CA LEU A 84 -23.88 30.02 5.11
C LEU A 84 -23.82 28.50 4.92
N THR A 85 -24.72 27.72 5.53
CA THR A 85 -24.77 26.26 5.28
C THR A 85 -25.19 25.93 3.85
N LEU A 86 -26.11 26.70 3.27
CA LEU A 86 -26.46 26.57 1.85
C LEU A 86 -25.27 26.92 0.95
N GLY A 87 -24.56 28.03 1.20
CA GLY A 87 -23.38 28.42 0.44
C GLY A 87 -22.26 27.37 0.51
N VAL A 88 -22.02 26.79 1.69
CA VAL A 88 -21.11 25.65 1.88
C VAL A 88 -21.60 24.42 1.10
N ALA A 89 -22.87 24.05 1.20
CA ALA A 89 -23.43 22.91 0.47
C ALA A 89 -23.32 23.08 -1.05
N THR A 90 -23.65 24.25 -1.58
CA THR A 90 -23.50 24.59 -3.01
C THR A 90 -22.03 24.57 -3.44
N PHE A 91 -21.09 25.09 -2.63
CA PHE A 91 -19.66 25.02 -2.92
C PHE A 91 -19.18 23.56 -3.02
N TYR A 92 -19.52 22.71 -2.05
CA TYR A 92 -19.13 21.29 -2.08
C TYR A 92 -19.85 20.48 -3.17
N PHE A 93 -21.08 20.83 -3.52
CA PHE A 93 -21.78 20.23 -4.66
C PHE A 93 -21.09 20.58 -5.98
N ILE A 94 -20.76 21.86 -6.22
CA ILE A 94 -20.00 22.30 -7.40
C ILE A 94 -18.60 21.64 -7.42
N ALA A 95 -17.89 21.64 -6.30
CA ALA A 95 -16.59 20.98 -6.18
C ALA A 95 -16.67 19.46 -6.43
N SER A 96 -17.81 18.82 -6.17
CA SER A 96 -18.01 17.41 -6.49
C SER A 96 -18.15 17.14 -7.99
N LEU A 97 -18.51 18.13 -8.82
CA LEU A 97 -18.75 17.93 -10.27
C LEU A 97 -17.48 17.58 -11.06
N SER A 98 -16.29 17.82 -10.51
CA SER A 98 -15.01 17.38 -11.10
C SER A 98 -14.81 15.85 -11.03
N TYR A 99 -15.62 15.14 -10.24
CA TYR A 99 -15.59 13.69 -10.12
C TYR A 99 -16.68 13.06 -11.02
N ASP A 100 -16.26 12.24 -11.99
CA ASP A 100 -17.16 11.41 -12.80
C ASP A 100 -17.72 10.26 -11.96
N ILE A 101 -19.02 10.28 -11.71
CA ILE A 101 -19.71 9.21 -10.97
C ILE A 101 -19.85 7.92 -11.79
N GLY A 102 -19.64 7.95 -13.11
CA GLY A 102 -19.56 6.76 -13.96
C GLY A 102 -18.43 5.80 -13.58
N GLU A 103 -17.39 6.30 -12.91
CA GLU A 103 -16.30 5.48 -12.35
C GLU A 103 -16.77 4.45 -11.31
N ILE A 104 -17.98 4.58 -10.73
CA ILE A 104 -18.51 3.59 -9.77
C ILE A 104 -19.08 2.32 -10.45
N GLN A 105 -19.30 2.32 -11.76
CA GLN A 105 -19.77 1.12 -12.49
C GLN A 105 -18.68 0.41 -13.30
N LYS A 106 -17.55 1.06 -13.56
CA LYS A 106 -16.40 0.45 -14.25
C LYS A 106 -15.76 -0.65 -13.38
N MET A 107 -15.06 -1.61 -14.00
CA MET A 107 -14.23 -2.56 -13.26
C MET A 107 -13.09 -1.79 -12.55
N PRO A 108 -12.88 -1.95 -11.23
CA PRO A 108 -11.73 -1.35 -10.56
C PRO A 108 -10.43 -1.82 -11.20
N GLU A 109 -9.46 -0.94 -11.38
CA GLU A 109 -8.19 -1.29 -12.03
C GLU A 109 -7.47 -2.44 -11.29
N ARG A 110 -6.86 -3.35 -12.05
CA ARG A 110 -6.06 -4.45 -11.50
C ARG A 110 -4.71 -3.89 -11.02
N SER A 111 -4.28 -4.25 -9.81
CA SER A 111 -2.94 -3.89 -9.37
C SER A 111 -1.90 -4.76 -10.08
N VAL A 112 -0.94 -4.14 -10.76
CA VAL A 112 0.04 -4.78 -11.65
C VAL A 112 1.46 -4.63 -11.13
N ILE A 113 2.20 -5.73 -11.16
CA ILE A 113 3.64 -5.82 -10.93
C ILE A 113 4.36 -5.75 -12.29
N PHE A 114 5.25 -4.77 -12.41
CA PHE A 114 6.14 -4.58 -13.55
C PHE A 114 7.57 -5.00 -13.18
N ASP A 115 8.35 -5.43 -14.17
CA ASP A 115 9.80 -5.58 -14.03
C ASP A 115 10.51 -4.21 -14.07
N ILE A 116 11.84 -4.19 -13.88
CA ILE A 116 12.59 -2.93 -13.84
C ILE A 116 12.61 -2.17 -15.17
N ASP A 117 12.42 -2.88 -16.29
CA ASP A 117 12.46 -2.33 -17.64
C ASP A 117 11.05 -1.92 -18.14
N GLY A 118 9.99 -2.37 -17.46
CA GLY A 118 8.60 -1.94 -17.64
C GLY A 118 7.66 -3.01 -18.18
N LYS A 119 8.11 -4.26 -18.37
CA LYS A 119 7.28 -5.39 -18.79
C LYS A 119 6.34 -5.81 -17.65
N GLU A 120 5.07 -6.10 -17.93
CA GLU A 120 4.18 -6.70 -16.93
C GLU A 120 4.67 -8.11 -16.58
N LEU A 121 4.91 -8.35 -15.29
CA LEU A 121 5.28 -9.66 -14.73
C LEU A 121 4.04 -10.42 -14.27
N ALA A 122 3.18 -9.75 -13.51
CA ALA A 122 2.06 -10.38 -12.80
C ALA A 122 1.03 -9.35 -12.33
N THR A 123 -0.22 -9.80 -12.18
CA THR A 123 -1.22 -9.13 -11.35
C THR A 123 -1.06 -9.52 -9.87
N LEU A 124 -1.43 -8.63 -8.94
CA LEU A 124 -1.63 -8.99 -7.52
C LEU A 124 -2.97 -9.72 -7.25
N HIS A 125 -3.82 -9.83 -8.26
CA HIS A 125 -5.20 -10.32 -8.17
C HIS A 125 -5.43 -11.42 -9.20
N GLY A 126 -6.60 -12.08 -9.15
CA GLY A 126 -7.01 -13.04 -10.17
C GLY A 126 -6.94 -12.44 -11.58
N GLU A 127 -6.50 -13.23 -12.55
CA GLU A 127 -6.38 -12.82 -13.96
C GLU A 127 -7.78 -12.51 -14.55
N ASN A 128 -8.82 -13.17 -14.02
CA ASN A 128 -10.20 -13.10 -14.46
C ASN A 128 -11.12 -12.46 -13.39
N ARG A 129 -10.82 -11.24 -12.94
CA ARG A 129 -11.76 -10.45 -12.11
C ARG A 129 -13.12 -10.37 -12.82
N ARG A 130 -14.21 -10.72 -12.11
CA ARG A 130 -15.61 -10.61 -12.56
C ARG A 130 -16.34 -9.55 -11.74
N LEU A 131 -17.12 -8.68 -12.40
CA LEU A 131 -18.13 -7.89 -11.71
C LEU A 131 -19.34 -8.77 -11.43
N ILE A 132 -19.76 -8.85 -10.18
CA ILE A 132 -21.02 -9.49 -9.79
C ILE A 132 -22.14 -8.46 -9.66
N SER A 133 -23.34 -8.82 -10.12
CA SER A 133 -24.56 -8.05 -9.94
C SER A 133 -25.20 -8.33 -8.58
N ARG A 134 -26.15 -7.48 -8.16
CA ARG A 134 -27.01 -7.71 -6.97
C ARG A 134 -27.62 -9.11 -6.90
N MET A 135 -27.98 -9.70 -8.05
CA MET A 135 -28.60 -11.03 -8.14
C MET A 135 -27.64 -12.18 -7.81
N GLU A 136 -26.33 -11.92 -7.85
CA GLU A 136 -25.26 -12.88 -7.49
C GLU A 136 -24.78 -12.68 -6.04
N VAL A 137 -25.28 -11.66 -5.33
CA VAL A 137 -25.00 -11.41 -3.91
C VAL A 137 -26.07 -12.09 -3.06
N PRO A 138 -25.72 -13.03 -2.16
CA PRO A 138 -26.70 -13.67 -1.27
C PRO A 138 -27.39 -12.65 -0.37
N ASP A 139 -28.71 -12.73 -0.25
CA ASP A 139 -29.50 -11.76 0.54
C ASP A 139 -29.06 -11.71 2.02
N PHE A 140 -28.60 -12.84 2.57
CA PHE A 140 -28.03 -12.87 3.92
C PHE A 140 -26.77 -12.01 4.06
N PHE A 141 -25.92 -11.90 3.01
CA PHE A 141 -24.79 -10.96 3.01
C PHE A 141 -25.29 -9.51 3.07
N VAL A 142 -26.36 -9.19 2.35
CA VAL A 142 -26.97 -7.84 2.35
C VAL A 142 -27.53 -7.50 3.73
N SER A 143 -28.38 -8.35 4.31
CA SER A 143 -28.96 -8.11 5.65
C SER A 143 -27.90 -8.04 6.75
N ALA A 144 -26.82 -8.84 6.65
CA ALA A 144 -25.68 -8.75 7.56
C ALA A 144 -24.93 -7.41 7.41
N LEU A 145 -24.70 -6.95 6.17
CA LEU A 145 -24.04 -5.68 5.86
C LEU A 145 -24.85 -4.49 6.38
N GLU A 146 -26.17 -4.48 6.18
CA GLU A 146 -27.06 -3.46 6.72
C GLU A 146 -27.05 -3.45 8.26
N ALA A 147 -27.23 -4.60 8.91
CA ALA A 147 -27.20 -4.67 10.38
C ALA A 147 -25.88 -4.16 10.98
N ARG A 148 -24.75 -4.38 10.29
CA ARG A 148 -23.39 -4.03 10.75
C ARG A 148 -22.96 -2.60 10.42
N GLU A 149 -23.13 -2.16 9.18
CA GLU A 149 -22.59 -0.89 8.67
C GLU A 149 -23.66 0.19 8.53
N ASP A 150 -24.84 -0.15 8.03
CA ASP A 150 -25.83 0.87 7.59
C ASP A 150 -27.28 0.34 7.61
N LYS A 151 -27.89 0.33 8.81
CA LYS A 151 -29.23 -0.27 9.04
C LYS A 151 -30.35 0.29 8.14
N ARG A 152 -30.13 1.47 7.56
CA ARG A 152 -31.16 2.20 6.80
C ARG A 152 -30.70 2.49 5.37
N PHE A 153 -29.85 1.63 4.84
CA PHE A 153 -29.30 1.79 3.50
C PHE A 153 -30.40 2.00 2.45
N PHE A 154 -31.48 1.20 2.45
CA PHE A 154 -32.58 1.41 1.49
C PHE A 154 -33.49 2.63 1.82
N ASP A 155 -33.57 3.09 3.07
CA ASP A 155 -34.46 4.21 3.48
C ASP A 155 -33.95 5.61 3.08
N HIS A 156 -32.63 5.82 3.04
CA HIS A 156 -32.05 7.17 2.98
C HIS A 156 -31.47 7.53 1.60
N SER A 157 -31.48 8.80 1.22
CA SER A 157 -30.76 9.28 0.03
C SER A 157 -29.32 9.68 0.41
N GLY A 158 -28.38 8.73 0.35
CA GLY A 158 -26.93 8.96 0.56
C GLY A 158 -26.45 9.21 1.99
N VAL A 159 -27.23 9.88 2.84
CA VAL A 159 -26.83 10.25 4.21
C VAL A 159 -27.97 10.00 5.20
N ASP A 160 -27.77 9.11 6.17
CA ASP A 160 -28.70 8.93 7.28
C ASP A 160 -28.60 10.10 8.29
N LEU A 161 -29.29 11.20 8.00
CA LEU A 161 -29.40 12.37 8.89
C LEU A 161 -29.91 12.00 10.30
N ARG A 162 -30.82 11.02 10.40
CA ARG A 162 -31.34 10.51 11.68
C ARG A 162 -30.28 9.67 12.42
N GLY A 163 -29.40 8.99 11.68
CA GLY A 163 -28.27 8.21 12.20
C GLY A 163 -27.14 9.11 12.69
N VAL A 164 -26.76 10.12 11.90
CA VAL A 164 -25.82 11.18 12.27
C VAL A 164 -26.28 11.86 13.56
N LEU A 165 -27.52 12.35 13.63
CA LEU A 165 -28.04 13.02 14.83
C LEU A 165 -28.03 12.10 16.06
N ARG A 166 -28.43 10.83 15.91
CA ARG A 166 -28.39 9.83 16.99
C ARG A 166 -26.96 9.59 17.49
N ALA A 167 -26.00 9.44 16.56
CA ALA A 167 -24.60 9.25 16.88
C ALA A 167 -23.97 10.50 17.52
N THR A 168 -24.35 11.71 17.10
CA THR A 168 -23.91 12.96 17.74
C THR A 168 -24.40 13.07 19.19
N ILE A 169 -25.68 12.79 19.43
CA ILE A 169 -26.26 12.78 20.79
C ILE A 169 -25.56 11.72 21.66
N ARG A 170 -25.35 10.51 21.11
CA ARG A 170 -24.72 9.41 21.85
C ARG A 170 -23.22 9.63 22.12
N ASN A 171 -22.46 10.13 21.15
CA ASN A 171 -21.04 10.44 21.37
C ASN A 171 -20.87 11.59 22.40
N ALA A 172 -21.89 12.44 22.58
CA ALA A 172 -21.94 13.45 23.64
C ALA A 172 -22.32 12.90 25.02
N SER A 173 -23.12 11.82 25.12
CA SER A 173 -23.41 11.13 26.39
C SER A 173 -22.28 10.19 26.81
N ASP A 174 -21.74 9.42 25.86
CA ASP A 174 -20.82 8.30 26.12
C ASP A 174 -19.35 8.77 26.21
N MET A 175 -19.11 10.10 26.15
CA MET A 175 -17.80 10.79 26.16
C MET A 175 -16.73 10.24 25.20
N SER A 176 -17.13 9.41 24.22
CA SER A 176 -16.23 8.63 23.39
C SER A 176 -16.74 8.61 21.95
N PHE A 177 -15.87 8.97 21.01
CA PHE A 177 -16.18 9.05 19.57
C PHE A 177 -16.13 7.66 18.91
N THR A 178 -16.92 6.72 19.44
CA THR A 178 -16.88 5.29 19.06
C THR A 178 -17.81 4.94 17.90
N GLN A 179 -18.89 5.70 17.68
CA GLN A 179 -19.82 5.46 16.57
C GLN A 179 -19.54 6.36 15.36
N GLY A 180 -19.10 5.73 14.26
CA GLY A 180 -18.82 6.40 12.99
C GLY A 180 -20.07 6.50 12.10
N ALA A 181 -20.62 7.71 11.96
CA ALA A 181 -21.81 7.95 11.14
C ALA A 181 -21.47 8.11 9.64
N SER A 182 -21.13 7.02 8.96
CA SER A 182 -20.82 7.00 7.51
C SER A 182 -21.57 5.88 6.80
N THR A 183 -22.46 6.24 5.88
CA THR A 183 -23.29 5.31 5.09
C THR A 183 -22.46 4.52 4.08
N LEU A 184 -23.02 3.41 3.57
CA LEU A 184 -22.38 2.60 2.51
C LEU A 184 -22.04 3.45 1.29
N THR A 185 -22.93 4.36 0.87
CA THR A 185 -22.70 5.25 -0.28
C THR A 185 -21.56 6.24 -0.03
N MET A 186 -21.42 6.78 1.19
CA MET A 186 -20.26 7.61 1.55
C MET A 186 -18.96 6.81 1.59
N GLN A 187 -19.01 5.53 1.99
CA GLN A 187 -17.87 4.63 1.91
C GLN A 187 -17.50 4.29 0.45
N LEU A 188 -18.49 4.07 -0.43
CA LEU A 188 -18.30 3.88 -1.87
C LEU A 188 -17.64 5.11 -2.52
N ALA A 189 -18.14 6.32 -2.23
CA ALA A 189 -17.56 7.57 -2.72
C ALA A 189 -16.09 7.74 -2.28
N ARG A 190 -15.82 7.57 -0.98
CA ARG A 190 -14.46 7.66 -0.40
C ARG A 190 -13.48 6.69 -1.06
N ASN A 191 -13.91 5.44 -1.28
CA ASN A 191 -13.08 4.38 -1.82
C ASN A 191 -12.88 4.53 -3.34
N SER A 192 -13.91 4.94 -4.09
CA SER A 192 -13.84 5.08 -5.56
C SER A 192 -12.97 6.26 -5.98
N PHE A 193 -13.06 7.39 -5.27
CA PHE A 193 -12.34 8.62 -5.61
C PHE A 193 -11.08 8.85 -4.76
N ASN A 194 -10.53 7.78 -4.16
CA ASN A 194 -9.22 7.79 -3.49
C ASN A 194 -9.08 8.96 -2.47
N LEU A 195 -10.14 9.23 -1.71
CA LEU A 195 -10.24 10.42 -0.85
C LEU A 195 -9.42 10.25 0.44
N ARG A 196 -8.13 10.63 0.38
CA ARG A 196 -7.09 10.30 1.36
C ARG A 196 -7.16 11.08 2.69
N GLU A 197 -7.26 12.40 2.64
CA GLU A 197 -7.05 13.25 3.83
C GLU A 197 -8.18 13.13 4.85
N LYS A 198 -7.88 12.75 6.09
CA LYS A 198 -8.86 12.61 7.18
C LYS A 198 -9.28 13.97 7.79
N ASN A 199 -9.71 14.91 6.95
CA ASN A 199 -10.17 16.25 7.32
C ASN A 199 -11.67 16.47 7.02
N LEU A 200 -12.22 17.59 7.50
CA LEU A 200 -13.63 17.96 7.32
C LEU A 200 -13.96 18.29 5.84
N HIS A 201 -13.01 18.90 5.12
CA HIS A 201 -13.14 19.22 3.70
C HIS A 201 -13.45 17.97 2.87
N ARG A 202 -12.63 16.92 3.02
CA ARG A 202 -12.88 15.61 2.42
C ARG A 202 -14.24 15.06 2.83
N LYS A 203 -14.65 15.19 4.11
CA LYS A 203 -15.92 14.64 4.57
C LYS A 203 -17.14 15.30 3.91
N LEU A 204 -17.05 16.58 3.57
CA LEU A 204 -18.08 17.30 2.81
C LEU A 204 -18.08 16.92 1.32
N ILE A 205 -16.91 16.60 0.74
CA ILE A 205 -16.82 15.99 -0.61
C ILE A 205 -17.42 14.57 -0.62
N GLU A 206 -17.13 13.71 0.37
CA GLU A 206 -17.75 12.38 0.51
C GLU A 206 -19.28 12.47 0.51
N ILE A 207 -19.84 13.45 1.24
CA ILE A 207 -21.29 13.71 1.29
C ILE A 207 -21.83 14.18 -0.07
N ALA A 208 -21.20 15.18 -0.69
CA ALA A 208 -21.67 15.73 -1.97
C ALA A 208 -21.64 14.70 -3.11
N ILE A 209 -20.60 13.86 -3.17
CA ILE A 209 -20.51 12.75 -4.12
C ILE A 209 -21.56 11.68 -3.80
N ALA A 210 -21.74 11.28 -2.53
CA ALA A 210 -22.75 10.28 -2.17
C ALA A 210 -24.17 10.73 -2.56
N LEU A 211 -24.51 12.01 -2.36
CA LEU A 211 -25.79 12.58 -2.80
C LEU A 211 -25.95 12.55 -4.33
N ARG A 212 -24.90 12.81 -5.11
CA ARG A 212 -24.94 12.68 -6.58
C ARG A 212 -25.11 11.24 -7.05
N ILE A 213 -24.42 10.29 -6.41
CA ILE A 213 -24.54 8.86 -6.68
C ILE A 213 -25.99 8.41 -6.47
N GLU A 214 -26.60 8.77 -5.34
CA GLU A 214 -27.97 8.37 -4.96
C GLU A 214 -29.07 9.09 -5.75
N ALA A 215 -28.74 10.19 -6.42
CA ALA A 215 -29.63 10.84 -7.39
C ALA A 215 -29.52 10.23 -8.80
N SER A 216 -28.54 9.34 -9.05
CA SER A 216 -28.19 8.85 -10.39
C SER A 216 -28.24 7.32 -10.55
N TYR A 217 -28.17 6.57 -9.44
CA TYR A 217 -28.13 5.11 -9.42
C TYR A 217 -29.12 4.55 -8.40
N SER A 218 -29.69 3.38 -8.71
CA SER A 218 -30.53 2.62 -7.77
C SER A 218 -29.72 2.02 -6.62
N LYS A 219 -30.42 1.61 -5.55
CA LYS A 219 -29.80 0.98 -4.38
C LYS A 219 -29.05 -0.30 -4.72
N ASP A 220 -29.59 -1.11 -5.62
CA ASP A 220 -28.97 -2.36 -6.04
C ASP A 220 -27.73 -2.12 -6.94
N GLU A 221 -27.73 -1.06 -7.75
CA GLU A 221 -26.53 -0.61 -8.48
C GLU A 221 -25.44 -0.06 -7.54
N ILE A 222 -25.82 0.70 -6.50
CA ILE A 222 -24.89 1.22 -5.48
C ILE A 222 -24.29 0.07 -4.67
N LEU A 223 -25.12 -0.90 -4.27
CA LEU A 223 -24.70 -2.10 -3.56
C LEU A 223 -23.79 -2.97 -4.43
N SER A 224 -24.13 -3.17 -5.72
CA SER A 224 -23.25 -3.84 -6.69
C SER A 224 -21.91 -3.11 -6.84
N ALA A 225 -21.92 -1.78 -7.00
CA ALA A 225 -20.72 -0.96 -7.09
C ALA A 225 -19.84 -1.07 -5.83
N TYR A 226 -20.45 -1.18 -4.64
CA TYR A 226 -19.78 -1.35 -3.35
C TYR A 226 -19.16 -2.75 -3.18
N VAL A 227 -19.92 -3.83 -3.38
CA VAL A 227 -19.41 -5.20 -3.16
C VAL A 227 -18.29 -5.59 -4.13
N ASN A 228 -18.22 -4.95 -5.31
CA ASN A 228 -17.12 -5.15 -6.26
C ASN A 228 -15.86 -4.31 -5.95
N ARG A 229 -15.93 -3.32 -5.04
CA ARG A 229 -14.81 -2.41 -4.71
C ARG A 229 -14.20 -2.64 -3.33
N ILE A 230 -15.02 -3.01 -2.36
CA ILE A 230 -14.61 -3.05 -0.95
C ILE A 230 -13.45 -4.05 -0.75
N TYR A 231 -12.50 -3.68 0.10
CA TYR A 231 -11.29 -4.45 0.35
C TYR A 231 -11.48 -5.40 1.54
N PHE A 232 -11.31 -6.70 1.30
CA PHE A 232 -11.49 -7.78 2.27
C PHE A 232 -10.16 -8.31 2.85
N GLY A 233 -9.03 -7.65 2.61
CA GLY A 233 -7.71 -8.09 3.11
C GLY A 233 -7.01 -9.07 2.17
N SER A 234 -5.74 -9.36 2.40
CA SER A 234 -5.01 -10.41 1.67
C SER A 234 -5.00 -10.24 0.14
N GLY A 235 -5.01 -8.99 -0.34
CA GLY A 235 -5.14 -8.66 -1.78
C GLY A 235 -6.56 -8.75 -2.35
N CYS A 236 -7.59 -9.07 -1.57
CA CYS A 236 -8.96 -9.22 -2.09
C CYS A 236 -9.69 -7.88 -2.22
N HIS A 237 -9.84 -7.39 -3.44
CA HIS A 237 -10.82 -6.36 -3.79
C HIS A 237 -12.04 -7.01 -4.44
N GLY A 238 -13.21 -6.83 -3.85
CA GLY A 238 -14.46 -7.40 -4.34
C GLY A 238 -14.86 -8.71 -3.66
N LEU A 239 -16.18 -8.92 -3.52
CA LEU A 239 -16.78 -10.06 -2.82
C LEU A 239 -16.50 -11.40 -3.52
N GLU A 240 -16.49 -11.41 -4.85
CA GLU A 240 -16.19 -12.57 -5.68
C GLU A 240 -14.73 -13.05 -5.50
N GLU A 241 -13.76 -12.12 -5.58
CA GLU A 241 -12.35 -12.42 -5.31
C GLU A 241 -12.16 -12.92 -3.86
N ALA A 242 -12.84 -12.30 -2.88
CA ALA A 242 -12.77 -12.71 -1.48
C ALA A 242 -13.36 -14.11 -1.24
N SER A 243 -14.51 -14.43 -1.86
CA SER A 243 -15.15 -15.76 -1.77
C SER A 243 -14.21 -16.84 -2.29
N ARG A 244 -13.70 -16.66 -3.52
CA ARG A 244 -12.76 -17.59 -4.16
C ARG A 244 -11.46 -17.73 -3.38
N ARG A 245 -10.93 -16.64 -2.79
CA ARG A 245 -9.62 -16.62 -2.13
C ARG A 245 -9.62 -17.16 -0.69
N TYR A 246 -10.76 -17.10 0.02
CA TYR A 246 -10.91 -17.58 1.40
C TYR A 246 -11.65 -18.91 1.53
N PHE A 247 -12.59 -19.21 0.61
CA PHE A 247 -13.48 -20.39 0.70
C PHE A 247 -13.52 -21.23 -0.59
N GLY A 248 -12.91 -20.78 -1.68
CA GLY A 248 -12.85 -21.52 -2.95
C GLY A 248 -14.15 -21.56 -3.78
N VAL A 249 -15.20 -20.85 -3.35
CA VAL A 249 -16.54 -20.87 -3.98
C VAL A 249 -16.86 -19.55 -4.69
N SER A 250 -17.99 -19.50 -5.42
CA SER A 250 -18.56 -18.26 -5.99
C SER A 250 -19.07 -17.33 -4.89
N ALA A 251 -19.25 -16.03 -5.16
CA ALA A 251 -20.00 -15.14 -4.26
C ALA A 251 -21.45 -15.62 -4.05
N SER A 252 -22.08 -16.20 -5.08
CA SER A 252 -23.44 -16.74 -5.03
C SER A 252 -23.61 -17.90 -4.05
N ASP A 253 -22.54 -18.63 -3.77
CA ASP A 253 -22.57 -19.93 -3.07
C ASP A 253 -22.10 -19.81 -1.61
N LEU A 254 -21.83 -18.58 -1.14
CA LEU A 254 -21.37 -18.29 0.22
C LEU A 254 -22.40 -18.73 1.26
N THR A 255 -21.96 -19.52 2.25
CA THR A 255 -22.82 -19.89 3.38
C THR A 255 -23.16 -18.66 4.24
N ARG A 256 -24.24 -18.74 5.03
CA ARG A 256 -24.61 -17.69 6.01
C ARG A 256 -23.42 -17.36 6.94
N ARG A 257 -22.66 -18.37 7.36
CA ARG A 257 -21.48 -18.22 8.21
C ARG A 257 -20.37 -17.44 7.49
N GLN A 258 -20.06 -17.81 6.25
CA GLN A 258 -19.04 -17.14 5.44
C GLN A 258 -19.42 -15.68 5.14
N CYS A 259 -20.70 -15.43 4.82
CA CYS A 259 -21.24 -14.07 4.65
C CYS A 259 -21.02 -13.18 5.88
N ALA A 260 -21.37 -13.67 7.08
CA ALA A 260 -21.21 -12.92 8.33
C ALA A 260 -19.73 -12.60 8.63
N LEU A 261 -18.80 -13.52 8.31
CA LEU A 261 -17.37 -13.26 8.43
C LEU A 261 -16.89 -12.19 7.46
N LEU A 262 -17.29 -12.28 6.19
CA LEU A 262 -16.87 -11.31 5.16
C LEU A 262 -17.38 -9.91 5.47
N VAL A 263 -18.61 -9.76 5.97
CA VAL A 263 -19.12 -8.48 6.49
C VAL A 263 -18.32 -8.02 7.71
N GLY A 264 -18.04 -8.92 8.66
CA GLY A 264 -17.31 -8.58 9.89
C GLY A 264 -15.92 -7.99 9.65
N ILE A 265 -15.19 -8.48 8.65
CA ILE A 265 -13.82 -8.02 8.37
C ILE A 265 -13.73 -6.67 7.63
N ILE A 266 -14.83 -6.13 7.06
CA ILE A 266 -14.84 -4.88 6.26
C ILE A 266 -14.22 -3.68 6.99
N ARG A 267 -14.42 -3.55 8.31
CA ARG A 267 -13.85 -2.45 9.11
C ARG A 267 -12.33 -2.54 9.24
N ALA A 268 -11.81 -3.76 9.38
CA ALA A 268 -10.44 -4.05 9.78
C ALA A 268 -9.82 -5.20 8.95
N PRO A 269 -9.83 -5.11 7.61
CA PRO A 269 -9.56 -6.26 6.71
C PRO A 269 -8.18 -6.87 6.93
N HIS A 270 -7.16 -6.03 7.16
CA HIS A 270 -5.81 -6.49 7.47
C HIS A 270 -5.72 -7.15 8.86
N ALA A 271 -6.35 -6.58 9.88
CA ALA A 271 -6.21 -7.01 11.28
C ALA A 271 -7.04 -8.26 11.62
N CYS A 272 -8.12 -8.50 10.87
CA CYS A 272 -9.03 -9.63 11.02
C CYS A 272 -9.05 -10.55 9.79
N SER A 273 -8.02 -10.51 8.92
CA SER A 273 -7.91 -11.44 7.78
C SER A 273 -8.01 -12.90 8.25
N PRO A 274 -8.92 -13.73 7.69
CA PRO A 274 -9.11 -15.12 8.12
C PRO A 274 -7.85 -15.99 8.01
N LEU A 275 -6.98 -15.68 7.04
CA LEU A 275 -5.74 -16.43 6.77
C LEU A 275 -4.63 -16.12 7.79
N ARG A 276 -4.68 -14.95 8.43
CA ARG A 276 -3.63 -14.45 9.34
C ARG A 276 -4.06 -14.43 10.81
N ALA A 277 -5.35 -14.22 11.07
CA ALA A 277 -5.91 -14.08 12.41
C ALA A 277 -7.32 -14.69 12.49
N PRO A 278 -7.50 -16.00 12.25
CA PRO A 278 -8.82 -16.65 12.16
C PRO A 278 -9.68 -16.41 13.40
N ALA A 279 -9.09 -16.45 14.61
CA ALA A 279 -9.81 -16.14 15.85
C ALA A 279 -10.41 -14.71 15.87
N LYS A 280 -9.69 -13.71 15.33
CA LYS A 280 -10.21 -12.33 15.22
C LYS A 280 -11.27 -12.18 14.14
N ALA A 281 -11.15 -12.96 13.05
CA ALA A 281 -12.18 -13.02 12.01
C ALA A 281 -13.49 -13.62 12.55
N ILE A 282 -13.40 -14.69 13.35
CA ILE A 282 -14.55 -15.32 14.01
C ILE A 282 -15.18 -14.35 15.03
N MET A 283 -14.40 -13.66 15.88
CA MET A 283 -14.94 -12.63 16.78
C MET A 283 -15.70 -11.51 16.05
N GLN A 284 -15.32 -11.16 14.82
CA GLN A 284 -16.08 -10.18 14.02
C GLN A 284 -17.31 -10.77 13.32
N GLN A 285 -17.28 -12.05 12.93
CA GLN A 285 -18.48 -12.81 12.54
C GLN A 285 -19.52 -12.85 13.67
N ASP A 286 -19.07 -13.16 14.89
CA ASP A 286 -19.94 -13.25 16.06
C ASP A 286 -20.57 -11.89 16.41
N GLU A 287 -19.80 -10.81 16.29
CA GLU A 287 -20.32 -9.44 16.49
C GLU A 287 -21.36 -9.04 15.41
N VAL A 288 -21.23 -9.54 14.18
CA VAL A 288 -22.24 -9.35 13.12
C VAL A 288 -23.51 -10.16 13.41
N LEU A 289 -23.39 -11.43 13.81
CA LEU A 289 -24.55 -12.28 14.12
C LEU A 289 -25.31 -11.76 15.35
N ALA A 290 -24.61 -11.40 16.43
CA ALA A 290 -25.21 -10.76 17.60
C ALA A 290 -25.90 -9.42 17.25
N ARG A 291 -25.37 -8.68 16.26
CA ARG A 291 -25.99 -7.47 15.74
C ARG A 291 -27.28 -7.77 14.98
N MET A 292 -27.30 -8.78 14.12
CA MET A 292 -28.50 -9.24 13.40
C MET A 292 -29.61 -9.69 14.36
N VAL A 293 -29.26 -10.38 15.44
CA VAL A 293 -30.22 -10.75 16.50
C VAL A 293 -30.74 -9.51 17.23
N THR A 294 -29.87 -8.55 17.57
CA THR A 294 -30.26 -7.29 18.24
C THR A 294 -31.22 -6.45 17.39
N GLU A 295 -31.07 -6.49 16.06
CA GLU A 295 -31.90 -5.72 15.13
C GLU A 295 -33.14 -6.48 14.64
N GLY A 296 -33.33 -7.73 15.08
CA GLY A 296 -34.51 -8.56 14.81
C GLY A 296 -34.51 -9.30 13.47
N THR A 297 -33.37 -9.35 12.75
CA THR A 297 -33.27 -9.99 11.42
C THR A 297 -32.87 -11.47 11.48
N LEU A 298 -32.66 -12.02 12.68
CA LEU A 298 -32.17 -13.38 12.92
C LEU A 298 -32.60 -13.83 14.34
N SER A 299 -32.99 -15.10 14.52
CA SER A 299 -33.24 -15.60 15.88
C SER A 299 -31.93 -15.92 16.64
N PRO A 300 -31.92 -15.91 18.00
CA PRO A 300 -30.75 -16.34 18.77
C PRO A 300 -30.33 -17.78 18.47
N GLU A 301 -31.29 -18.68 18.21
CA GLU A 301 -31.05 -20.08 17.87
C GLU A 301 -30.46 -20.22 16.46
N GLU A 302 -30.94 -19.45 15.50
CA GLU A 302 -30.35 -19.40 14.15
C GLU A 302 -28.91 -18.87 14.18
N ALA A 303 -28.62 -17.86 15.00
CA ALA A 303 -27.26 -17.35 15.18
C ALA A 303 -26.31 -18.43 15.70
N LEU A 304 -26.71 -19.17 16.74
CA LEU A 304 -25.93 -20.28 17.30
C LEU A 304 -25.72 -21.40 16.26
N ASN A 305 -26.76 -21.76 15.49
CA ASN A 305 -26.66 -22.75 14.41
C ASN A 305 -25.69 -22.31 13.30
N ILE A 306 -25.68 -21.01 12.95
CA ILE A 306 -24.72 -20.45 11.98
C ILE A 306 -23.30 -20.46 12.55
N GLN A 307 -23.10 -20.19 13.83
CA GLN A 307 -21.79 -20.30 14.50
C GLN A 307 -21.28 -21.74 14.61
N ALA A 308 -22.18 -22.73 14.67
CA ALA A 308 -21.82 -24.16 14.72
C ALA A 308 -21.50 -24.77 13.35
N SER A 309 -22.06 -24.24 12.26
CA SER A 309 -21.81 -24.73 10.89
C SER A 309 -20.34 -24.58 10.47
N ASP A 310 -19.84 -25.44 9.57
CA ASP A 310 -18.46 -25.31 9.07
C ASP A 310 -18.26 -23.97 8.33
N LEU A 311 -17.07 -23.40 8.53
CA LEU A 311 -16.64 -22.18 7.87
C LEU A 311 -15.98 -22.46 6.50
N GLY A 312 -15.43 -23.65 6.29
CA GLY A 312 -14.86 -24.06 4.99
C GLY A 312 -13.67 -23.21 4.52
N LEU A 313 -12.78 -22.79 5.45
CA LEU A 313 -11.59 -22.01 5.09
C LEU A 313 -10.61 -22.83 4.23
N THR A 314 -10.36 -22.38 3.01
CA THR A 314 -9.39 -23.04 2.12
C THR A 314 -7.95 -22.68 2.52
N ALA A 315 -7.22 -23.68 3.05
CA ALA A 315 -5.81 -23.54 3.36
C ALA A 315 -4.97 -23.48 2.06
N SER A 316 -4.48 -22.27 1.74
CA SER A 316 -3.81 -21.89 0.48
C SER A 316 -4.75 -21.80 -0.73
N GLY A 317 -4.63 -20.69 -1.47
CA GLY A 317 -5.42 -20.46 -2.67
C GLY A 317 -4.90 -21.24 -3.87
N SER A 318 -5.66 -22.23 -4.32
CA SER A 318 -5.47 -22.90 -5.61
C SER A 318 -5.91 -21.98 -6.75
N GLY A 319 -5.15 -20.89 -6.99
CA GLY A 319 -5.67 -19.70 -7.67
C GLY A 319 -4.70 -18.87 -8.49
N ALA A 320 -3.68 -19.48 -9.12
CA ALA A 320 -3.04 -19.01 -10.37
C ALA A 320 -1.96 -19.99 -10.82
N GLY A 321 -1.96 -20.38 -12.10
CA GLY A 321 -0.85 -21.09 -12.75
C GLY A 321 0.31 -20.14 -13.03
N GLY A 322 0.95 -19.62 -11.97
CA GLY A 322 1.96 -18.57 -12.06
C GLY A 322 3.29 -18.96 -11.41
N ASN A 323 4.38 -18.61 -12.08
CA ASN A 323 5.77 -18.72 -11.64
C ASN A 323 5.95 -18.46 -10.13
N ARG A 324 6.55 -19.41 -9.40
CA ARG A 324 6.78 -19.34 -7.94
C ARG A 324 7.57 -18.10 -7.50
N ALA A 325 8.47 -17.58 -8.34
CA ALA A 325 9.18 -16.33 -8.11
C ALA A 325 8.19 -15.17 -7.91
N LEU A 326 7.22 -15.09 -8.82
CA LEU A 326 6.18 -14.08 -8.82
C LEU A 326 5.20 -14.29 -7.66
N GLN A 327 4.95 -15.52 -7.20
CA GLN A 327 4.15 -15.76 -5.99
C GLN A 327 4.81 -15.19 -4.72
N ALA A 328 6.12 -15.37 -4.55
CA ALA A 328 6.84 -14.80 -3.40
C ALA A 328 6.93 -13.27 -3.48
N VAL A 329 7.09 -12.73 -4.68
CA VAL A 329 7.09 -11.29 -4.96
C VAL A 329 5.71 -10.68 -4.70
N ARG A 330 4.62 -11.33 -5.17
CA ARG A 330 3.23 -10.98 -4.84
C ARG A 330 3.03 -10.93 -3.32
N ARG A 331 3.40 -11.99 -2.58
CA ARG A 331 3.30 -12.02 -1.11
C ARG A 331 4.06 -10.88 -0.44
N HIS A 332 5.30 -10.60 -0.83
CA HIS A 332 6.07 -9.52 -0.24
C HIS A 332 5.44 -8.14 -0.50
N PHE A 333 4.77 -7.96 -1.64
CA PHE A 333 3.98 -6.76 -1.91
C PHE A 333 2.64 -6.74 -1.15
N GLU A 334 1.93 -7.87 -1.04
CA GLU A 334 0.72 -8.03 -0.21
C GLU A 334 1.03 -7.66 1.25
N GLU A 335 2.12 -8.19 1.82
CA GLU A 335 2.63 -7.84 3.15
C GLU A 335 2.95 -6.34 3.29
N LEU A 336 3.58 -5.73 2.28
CA LEU A 336 3.92 -4.30 2.29
C LEU A 336 2.70 -3.39 2.14
N ILE A 337 1.69 -3.82 1.39
CA ILE A 337 0.37 -3.16 1.24
C ILE A 337 -0.40 -3.28 2.56
N ASP A 338 -0.49 -4.48 3.13
CA ASP A 338 -1.21 -4.77 4.37
C ASP A 338 -0.56 -4.09 5.59
N ALA A 339 0.77 -4.05 5.67
CA ALA A 339 1.51 -3.36 6.73
C ALA A 339 1.41 -1.82 6.65
N ARG A 340 0.81 -1.27 5.58
CA ARG A 340 0.66 0.17 5.34
C ARG A 340 -0.80 0.63 5.21
N ASP A 341 -1.78 -0.25 5.46
CA ASP A 341 -3.23 0.02 5.33
C ASP A 341 -3.61 0.56 3.93
N ILE A 342 -2.94 0.08 2.86
CA ILE A 342 -3.15 0.55 1.49
C ILE A 342 -4.36 -0.17 0.87
N ARG A 343 -5.53 0.44 0.96
CA ARG A 343 -6.83 -0.11 0.49
C ARG A 343 -7.15 0.26 -0.97
N ASN A 344 -6.15 0.37 -1.83
CA ASN A 344 -6.28 0.85 -3.21
C ASN A 344 -6.20 -0.29 -4.24
N GLY A 345 -7.18 -0.33 -5.16
CA GLY A 345 -7.00 -0.96 -6.46
C GLY A 345 -6.07 -0.14 -7.37
N GLY A 346 -5.77 -0.65 -8.57
CA GLY A 346 -4.96 0.06 -9.57
C GLY A 346 -3.50 0.34 -9.19
N LEU A 347 -2.96 -0.32 -8.17
CA LEU A 347 -1.57 -0.09 -7.76
C LEU A 347 -0.60 -0.55 -8.86
N ARG A 348 0.37 0.28 -9.21
CA ARG A 348 1.42 -0.03 -10.18
C ARG A 348 2.74 -0.21 -9.43
N LEU A 349 3.21 -1.45 -9.35
CA LEU A 349 4.38 -1.84 -8.56
C LEU A 349 5.55 -2.09 -9.51
N GLN A 350 6.53 -1.18 -9.55
CA GLN A 350 7.78 -1.45 -10.27
C GLN A 350 8.72 -2.24 -9.36
N SER A 351 9.09 -3.44 -9.79
CA SER A 351 10.05 -4.30 -9.08
C SER A 351 11.50 -4.07 -9.54
N THR A 352 12.43 -4.75 -8.90
CA THR A 352 13.86 -4.81 -9.29
C THR A 352 14.18 -5.95 -10.26
N ILE A 353 13.24 -6.87 -10.47
CA ILE A 353 13.40 -8.09 -11.28
C ILE A 353 13.61 -7.71 -12.75
N ARG A 354 14.33 -8.57 -13.48
CA ARG A 354 14.47 -8.50 -14.95
C ARG A 354 13.90 -9.78 -15.53
N THR A 355 12.91 -9.68 -16.40
CA THR A 355 12.23 -10.86 -16.93
C THR A 355 13.21 -11.86 -17.58
N ASN A 356 14.14 -11.36 -18.41
CA ASN A 356 15.18 -12.16 -19.08
C ASN A 356 16.20 -12.83 -18.13
N MET A 357 16.22 -12.46 -16.83
CA MET A 357 17.03 -13.12 -15.78
C MET A 357 16.20 -14.10 -14.96
N GLN A 358 14.92 -13.80 -14.76
CA GLN A 358 13.96 -14.65 -14.07
C GLN A 358 13.71 -15.94 -14.89
N GLU A 359 13.36 -15.80 -16.16
CA GLU A 359 13.18 -16.92 -17.12
C GLU A 359 14.45 -17.81 -17.20
N LEU A 360 15.64 -17.21 -17.16
CA LEU A 360 16.91 -17.94 -17.21
C LEU A 360 17.16 -18.77 -15.93
N LEU A 361 16.88 -18.22 -14.74
CA LEU A 361 17.03 -18.95 -13.49
C LEU A 361 16.06 -20.13 -13.39
N GLU A 362 14.84 -19.99 -13.92
CA GLU A 362 13.86 -21.09 -13.98
C GLU A 362 14.29 -22.19 -14.96
N ALA A 363 14.75 -21.82 -16.16
CA ALA A 363 15.21 -22.80 -17.15
C ALA A 363 16.42 -23.60 -16.63
N GLU A 364 17.40 -22.92 -16.03
CA GLU A 364 18.58 -23.55 -15.42
C GLU A 364 18.21 -24.41 -14.21
N ALA A 365 17.34 -23.92 -13.32
CA ALA A 365 16.88 -24.71 -12.16
C ALA A 365 16.09 -25.95 -12.59
N HIS A 366 15.21 -25.85 -13.59
CA HIS A 366 14.46 -27.00 -14.10
C HIS A 366 15.40 -28.02 -14.78
N ALA A 367 16.30 -27.58 -15.66
CA ALA A 367 17.24 -28.47 -16.34
C ALA A 367 18.16 -29.20 -15.36
N PHE A 368 18.62 -28.51 -14.30
CA PHE A 368 19.39 -29.13 -13.23
C PHE A 368 18.58 -30.20 -12.48
N LEU A 369 17.30 -29.93 -12.15
CA LEU A 369 16.43 -30.84 -11.41
C LEU A 369 16.03 -32.11 -12.19
N GLU A 370 16.07 -32.08 -13.53
CA GLU A 370 15.90 -33.25 -14.39
C GLU A 370 17.20 -34.09 -14.48
N ALA A 371 18.37 -33.45 -14.37
CA ALA A 371 19.67 -34.11 -14.48
C ALA A 371 20.14 -34.83 -13.19
N ILE A 372 19.52 -34.55 -12.04
CA ILE A 372 19.97 -35.02 -10.72
C ILE A 372 18.98 -36.02 -10.09
N PRO A 373 19.42 -37.24 -9.71
CA PRO A 373 18.57 -38.25 -9.08
C PRO A 373 18.18 -37.90 -7.64
N GLY A 374 17.25 -38.65 -7.06
CA GLY A 374 16.87 -38.52 -5.64
C GLY A 374 15.91 -37.38 -5.30
N SER A 375 15.32 -36.75 -6.31
CA SER A 375 14.28 -35.71 -6.19
C SER A 375 14.57 -34.55 -5.21
N PRO A 376 15.80 -33.97 -5.17
CA PRO A 376 16.08 -32.83 -4.29
C PRO A 376 15.29 -31.59 -4.71
N GLU A 377 15.14 -30.64 -3.80
CA GLU A 377 14.65 -29.28 -4.08
C GLU A 377 15.82 -28.35 -4.42
N ILE A 378 15.52 -27.22 -5.08
CA ILE A 378 16.49 -26.18 -5.46
C ILE A 378 15.98 -24.80 -5.06
N ALA A 379 16.89 -23.90 -4.72
CA ALA A 379 16.62 -22.47 -4.59
C ALA A 379 17.68 -21.67 -5.36
N ALA A 380 17.26 -20.57 -5.98
CA ALA A 380 18.14 -19.68 -6.72
C ALA A 380 17.85 -18.21 -6.39
N VAL A 381 18.89 -17.38 -6.32
CA VAL A 381 18.76 -15.92 -6.18
C VAL A 381 19.81 -15.26 -7.06
N CYS A 382 19.41 -14.30 -7.89
CA CYS A 382 20.32 -13.36 -8.55
C CYS A 382 20.06 -11.95 -8.00
N ILE A 383 21.09 -11.32 -7.42
CA ILE A 383 21.03 -9.91 -6.99
C ILE A 383 22.05 -9.07 -7.74
N ASP A 384 21.74 -7.78 -7.87
CA ASP A 384 22.68 -6.76 -8.31
C ASP A 384 23.70 -6.46 -7.20
N THR A 385 24.99 -6.73 -7.45
CA THR A 385 26.07 -6.70 -6.46
C THR A 385 26.20 -5.34 -5.78
N ARG A 386 25.91 -4.24 -6.49
CA ARG A 386 26.14 -2.88 -6.02
C ARG A 386 24.92 -2.25 -5.36
N THR A 387 23.71 -2.61 -5.81
CA THR A 387 22.46 -2.00 -5.32
C THR A 387 21.71 -2.87 -4.32
N GLY A 388 21.81 -4.20 -4.43
CA GLY A 388 20.96 -5.15 -3.69
C GLY A 388 19.61 -5.42 -4.35
N GLY A 389 19.29 -4.79 -5.49
CA GLY A 389 18.05 -5.06 -6.20
C GLY A 389 18.02 -6.50 -6.70
N ILE A 390 17.01 -7.27 -6.28
CA ILE A 390 16.87 -8.68 -6.64
C ILE A 390 16.44 -8.76 -8.11
N ARG A 391 17.25 -9.42 -8.95
CA ARG A 391 17.08 -9.52 -10.41
C ARG A 391 16.27 -10.74 -10.85
N GLY A 392 16.27 -11.79 -10.04
CA GLY A 392 15.40 -12.96 -10.19
C GLY A 392 15.59 -13.93 -9.02
N ILE A 393 14.63 -14.83 -8.82
CA ILE A 393 14.55 -15.73 -7.67
C ILE A 393 13.82 -17.04 -8.03
N VAL A 394 14.19 -18.18 -7.43
CA VAL A 394 13.49 -19.48 -7.55
C VAL A 394 13.44 -20.12 -6.16
N GLY A 395 12.26 -20.60 -5.75
CA GLY A 395 12.02 -21.11 -4.38
C GLY A 395 11.86 -22.62 -4.24
N GLY A 396 11.96 -23.36 -5.34
CA GLY A 396 11.74 -24.81 -5.42
C GLY A 396 11.54 -25.28 -6.86
N ARG A 397 11.26 -26.58 -7.02
CA ARG A 397 10.76 -27.23 -8.24
C ARG A 397 9.60 -26.46 -8.88
N ALA A 398 9.35 -26.68 -10.17
CA ALA A 398 8.20 -26.10 -10.86
C ALA A 398 6.85 -26.69 -10.37
N SER A 399 6.84 -27.95 -9.91
CA SER A 399 5.65 -28.71 -9.53
C SER A 399 5.33 -28.66 -8.03
N GLY A 400 4.02 -28.62 -7.71
CA GLY A 400 3.48 -28.54 -6.35
C GLY A 400 3.02 -27.13 -5.93
N ASN A 401 2.14 -27.04 -4.93
CA ASN A 401 1.58 -25.76 -4.45
C ASN A 401 2.04 -25.46 -3.00
N THR A 402 3.35 -25.42 -2.76
CA THR A 402 3.92 -25.08 -1.45
C THR A 402 4.08 -23.57 -1.31
N SER A 403 3.65 -23.01 -0.17
CA SER A 403 3.82 -21.59 0.15
C SER A 403 5.25 -21.22 0.56
N PHE A 404 6.08 -22.21 0.90
CA PHE A 404 7.45 -22.02 1.37
C PHE A 404 8.41 -21.66 0.23
N ASN A 405 9.01 -20.47 0.25
CA ASN A 405 10.02 -20.06 -0.73
C ASN A 405 11.43 -20.29 -0.14
N ARG A 406 12.10 -21.35 -0.57
CA ARG A 406 13.40 -21.74 -0.03
C ARG A 406 14.51 -20.71 -0.24
N ALA A 407 14.38 -19.80 -1.21
CA ALA A 407 15.33 -18.71 -1.39
C ALA A 407 15.20 -17.57 -0.36
N LEU A 408 14.04 -17.45 0.31
CA LEU A 408 13.76 -16.41 1.33
C LEU A 408 13.59 -16.98 2.74
N ASP A 409 13.05 -18.20 2.84
CA ASP A 409 12.50 -18.75 4.08
C ASP A 409 13.34 -19.92 4.63
N ALA A 410 13.99 -20.71 3.75
CA ALA A 410 14.78 -21.86 4.17
C ALA A 410 16.19 -21.43 4.61
N ARG A 411 16.50 -21.59 5.90
CA ARG A 411 17.83 -21.35 6.47
C ARG A 411 18.57 -22.68 6.52
N ARG A 412 19.74 -22.76 5.89
CA ARG A 412 20.51 -23.99 5.67
C ARG A 412 21.99 -23.77 5.95
N ASP A 413 22.68 -24.83 6.34
CA ASP A 413 24.07 -24.73 6.80
C ASP A 413 25.03 -24.50 5.64
N LEU A 414 25.90 -23.50 5.79
CA LEU A 414 26.81 -23.04 4.73
C LEU A 414 27.95 -24.02 4.46
N GLY A 415 28.47 -24.66 5.50
CA GLY A 415 29.62 -25.56 5.39
C GLY A 415 30.80 -24.91 4.66
N GLU A 416 31.32 -25.59 3.65
CA GLU A 416 32.55 -25.22 2.94
C GLU A 416 32.51 -23.82 2.29
N ILE A 417 31.34 -23.31 1.86
CA ILE A 417 31.22 -21.96 1.28
C ILE A 417 31.37 -20.83 2.31
N PHE A 418 31.47 -21.14 3.60
CA PHE A 418 31.68 -20.16 4.67
C PHE A 418 33.12 -19.60 4.73
N ALA A 419 34.11 -20.38 4.27
CA ALA A 419 35.53 -20.07 4.48
C ALA A 419 36.00 -18.66 4.03
N PRO A 420 35.54 -18.09 2.89
CA PRO A 420 35.94 -16.73 2.48
C PRO A 420 35.49 -15.62 3.43
N PHE A 421 34.38 -15.83 4.16
CA PHE A 421 33.93 -14.88 5.17
C PHE A 421 34.82 -14.93 6.41
N VAL A 422 35.31 -16.12 6.79
CA VAL A 422 36.35 -16.28 7.83
C VAL A 422 37.67 -15.63 7.40
N TYR A 423 38.07 -15.74 6.12
CA TYR A 423 39.27 -15.06 5.60
C TYR A 423 39.13 -13.53 5.64
N ALA A 424 37.94 -12.99 5.33
CA ALA A 424 37.66 -11.55 5.46
C ALA A 424 37.64 -11.10 6.91
N ALA A 425 37.10 -11.92 7.83
CA ALA A 425 37.13 -11.67 9.26
C ALA A 425 38.56 -11.67 9.84
N ALA A 426 39.42 -12.60 9.41
CA ALA A 426 40.84 -12.64 9.75
C ALA A 426 41.55 -11.35 9.30
N ALA A 427 41.43 -11.01 8.01
CA ALA A 427 42.07 -9.82 7.45
C ALA A 427 41.59 -8.50 8.09
N GLU A 428 40.29 -8.41 8.45
CA GLU A 428 39.72 -7.27 9.19
C GLU A 428 40.29 -7.11 10.62
N ARG A 429 40.82 -8.20 11.19
CA ARG A 429 41.55 -8.21 12.48
C ARG A 429 43.08 -8.16 12.32
N GLY A 430 43.59 -7.97 11.10
CA GLY A 430 45.02 -7.97 10.80
C GLY A 430 45.68 -9.35 10.82
N ILE A 431 44.90 -10.43 10.96
CA ILE A 431 45.38 -11.81 10.94
C ILE A 431 45.55 -12.26 9.48
N PRO A 432 46.74 -12.70 9.04
CA PRO A 432 46.95 -13.15 7.66
C PRO A 432 46.07 -14.37 7.31
N PRO A 433 45.12 -14.25 6.36
CA PRO A 433 44.24 -15.35 5.99
C PRO A 433 45.01 -16.47 5.26
N ARG A 434 44.54 -17.71 5.43
CA ARG A 434 45.19 -18.94 4.96
C ARG A 434 44.18 -19.89 4.34
N LYS A 435 44.32 -20.14 3.04
CA LYS A 435 43.43 -21.04 2.28
C LYS A 435 43.44 -22.44 2.90
N GLY A 436 42.25 -23.00 3.14
CA GLY A 436 42.08 -24.33 3.74
C GLY A 436 42.25 -24.40 5.26
N GLN A 437 42.48 -23.29 5.96
CA GLN A 437 42.64 -23.27 7.43
C GLN A 437 41.55 -22.45 8.18
N PRO A 438 40.25 -22.50 7.83
CA PRO A 438 39.24 -21.66 8.47
C PRO A 438 39.06 -21.95 9.96
N VAL A 439 39.26 -23.21 10.41
CA VAL A 439 39.23 -23.59 11.83
C VAL A 439 40.34 -22.90 12.63
N THR A 440 41.57 -22.89 12.10
CA THR A 440 42.71 -22.23 12.75
C THR A 440 42.49 -20.73 12.85
N LEU A 441 42.04 -20.10 11.77
CA LEU A 441 41.73 -18.67 11.73
C LEU A 441 40.56 -18.31 12.66
N GLY A 442 39.51 -19.14 12.72
CA GLY A 442 38.38 -18.94 13.62
C GLY A 442 38.77 -18.95 15.10
N ARG A 443 39.68 -19.86 15.48
CA ARG A 443 40.26 -19.90 16.83
C ARG A 443 41.15 -18.68 17.14
N GLU A 444 41.88 -18.16 16.15
CA GLU A 444 42.71 -16.95 16.28
C GLU A 444 41.88 -15.65 16.33
N ILE A 445 40.70 -15.61 15.69
CA ILE A 445 39.74 -14.51 15.77
C ILE A 445 38.95 -14.55 17.08
N GLY A 446 38.59 -15.75 17.55
CA GLY A 446 37.69 -15.97 18.68
C GLY A 446 36.21 -16.04 18.28
N THR A 447 35.43 -16.86 18.98
CA THR A 447 34.03 -17.20 18.65
C THR A 447 33.11 -15.98 18.59
N GLU A 448 33.06 -15.18 19.66
CA GLU A 448 32.19 -14.00 19.74
C GLU A 448 32.55 -12.95 18.69
N ASP A 449 33.85 -12.70 18.50
CA ASP A 449 34.35 -11.73 17.54
C ASP A 449 34.13 -12.16 16.09
N LEU A 450 34.16 -13.47 15.80
CA LEU A 450 33.74 -13.99 14.50
C LEU A 450 32.23 -13.83 14.29
N ILE A 451 31.40 -14.13 15.29
CA ILE A 451 29.93 -13.94 15.20
C ILE A 451 29.60 -12.46 14.91
N ASN A 452 30.19 -11.53 15.65
CA ASN A 452 30.06 -10.08 15.41
C ASN A 452 30.47 -9.67 13.98
N LEU A 453 31.48 -10.31 13.40
CA LEU A 453 31.90 -10.10 12.01
C LEU A 453 30.94 -10.75 10.99
N MET A 454 30.31 -11.88 11.34
CA MET A 454 29.33 -12.54 10.48
C MET A 454 27.97 -11.82 10.44
N GLU A 455 27.55 -11.19 11.54
CA GLU A 455 26.38 -10.29 11.54
C GLU A 455 26.61 -9.05 10.66
N ARG A 456 27.85 -8.54 10.61
CA ARG A 456 28.24 -7.48 9.67
C ARG A 456 28.01 -7.94 8.22
N PHE A 457 28.40 -9.16 7.83
CA PHE A 457 28.02 -9.76 6.54
C PHE A 457 26.51 -10.00 6.38
N GLY A 458 25.80 -10.33 7.47
CA GLY A 458 24.33 -10.44 7.51
C GLY A 458 23.76 -11.79 7.88
N PHE A 459 24.61 -12.76 8.20
CA PHE A 459 24.18 -14.00 8.81
C PHE A 459 23.62 -13.69 10.21
N ARG A 460 22.41 -14.16 10.51
CA ARG A 460 21.73 -13.93 11.81
C ARG A 460 21.69 -15.20 12.68
N GLY A 461 22.60 -16.13 12.42
CA GLY A 461 22.58 -17.47 12.97
C GLY A 461 21.30 -18.28 12.62
N PRO A 462 21.03 -19.40 13.30
CA PRO A 462 21.82 -19.95 14.40
C PRO A 462 23.28 -20.21 13.99
N PHE A 463 24.16 -19.98 14.95
CA PHE A 463 25.59 -20.27 14.88
C PHE A 463 25.81 -21.49 15.77
N LEU A 464 26.47 -22.54 15.27
CA LEU A 464 26.91 -23.67 16.09
C LEU A 464 28.07 -23.24 17.01
N GLU A 465 28.32 -24.02 18.06
CA GLU A 465 29.39 -23.72 19.02
C GLU A 465 30.73 -24.35 18.62
N GLY A 466 31.83 -23.84 19.20
CA GLY A 466 33.17 -24.40 19.04
C GLY A 466 33.69 -24.39 17.59
N ASP A 467 34.41 -25.45 17.21
CA ASP A 467 35.03 -25.56 15.89
C ASP A 467 34.03 -25.65 14.73
N ASP A 468 32.79 -26.07 14.98
CA ASP A 468 31.81 -26.28 13.91
C ASP A 468 31.31 -24.96 13.32
N LEU A 469 31.29 -23.88 14.10
CA LEU A 469 31.16 -22.51 13.59
C LEU A 469 32.17 -22.25 12.47
N PHE A 470 33.44 -22.55 12.74
CA PHE A 470 34.55 -22.27 11.83
C PHE A 470 34.56 -23.18 10.59
N ARG A 471 33.81 -24.29 10.64
CA ARG A 471 33.55 -25.19 9.50
C ARG A 471 32.32 -24.79 8.66
N GLY A 472 31.64 -23.70 9.02
CA GLY A 472 30.42 -23.24 8.36
C GLY A 472 29.12 -23.79 8.96
N GLY A 473 29.16 -24.18 10.23
CA GLY A 473 27.98 -24.40 11.09
C GLY A 473 27.25 -23.08 11.39
N VAL A 474 26.71 -22.48 10.33
CA VAL A 474 25.94 -21.24 10.34
C VAL A 474 24.78 -21.45 9.39
N SER A 475 23.54 -21.34 9.87
CA SER A 475 22.36 -21.52 9.01
C SER A 475 21.91 -20.18 8.42
N ALA A 476 21.79 -20.08 7.10
CA ALA A 476 21.37 -18.85 6.42
C ALA A 476 20.53 -19.14 5.15
N THR A 477 19.80 -18.15 4.67
CA THR A 477 19.01 -18.28 3.43
C THR A 477 19.84 -17.99 2.17
N PRO A 478 19.47 -18.52 0.99
CA PRO A 478 20.14 -18.17 -0.27
C PRO A 478 20.18 -16.66 -0.57
N LEU A 479 19.18 -15.88 -0.12
CA LEU A 479 19.23 -14.41 -0.20
C LEU A 479 20.25 -13.80 0.78
N GLU A 480 20.35 -14.30 2.01
CA GLU A 480 21.37 -13.88 2.98
C GLU A 480 22.78 -14.19 2.46
N VAL A 481 23.00 -15.38 1.87
CA VAL A 481 24.26 -15.78 1.23
C VAL A 481 24.59 -14.89 0.03
N ALA A 482 23.63 -14.61 -0.85
CA ALA A 482 23.85 -13.72 -1.99
C ALA A 482 24.24 -12.29 -1.53
N ALA A 483 23.61 -11.75 -0.48
CA ALA A 483 23.94 -10.44 0.07
C ALA A 483 25.34 -10.41 0.74
N ALA A 484 25.70 -11.46 1.47
CA ALA A 484 27.03 -11.60 2.05
C ALA A 484 28.12 -11.72 0.97
N ALA A 485 27.93 -12.58 -0.04
CA ALA A 485 28.87 -12.74 -1.15
C ALA A 485 28.99 -11.48 -2.04
N ALA A 486 27.91 -10.71 -2.17
CA ALA A 486 27.96 -9.39 -2.79
C ALA A 486 28.83 -8.40 -2.00
N THR A 487 28.81 -8.46 -0.67
CA THR A 487 29.66 -7.61 0.20
C THR A 487 31.16 -7.80 -0.07
N LEU A 488 31.59 -9.04 -0.33
CA LEU A 488 32.99 -9.34 -0.69
C LEU A 488 33.39 -8.66 -2.01
N THR A 489 32.49 -8.65 -3.00
CA THR A 489 32.76 -8.12 -4.35
C THR A 489 32.43 -6.64 -4.53
N ALA A 490 31.60 -6.07 -3.66
CA ALA A 490 31.31 -4.63 -3.56
C ALA A 490 32.29 -3.89 -2.63
N ALA A 491 33.54 -4.36 -2.53
CA ALA A 491 34.62 -3.72 -1.77
C ALA A 491 34.27 -3.45 -0.28
N GLY A 492 33.55 -4.37 0.37
CA GLY A 492 33.16 -4.28 1.78
C GLY A 492 31.88 -3.49 2.02
N GLN A 493 31.25 -2.93 0.98
CA GLN A 493 29.91 -2.33 1.07
C GLN A 493 28.85 -3.41 0.95
N LYS A 494 28.11 -3.67 2.02
CA LYS A 494 27.00 -4.63 2.04
C LYS A 494 25.74 -3.97 1.49
N PRO A 495 25.15 -4.48 0.39
CA PRO A 495 23.88 -3.97 -0.10
C PRO A 495 22.72 -4.46 0.77
N ARG A 496 21.73 -3.58 0.97
CA ARG A 496 20.41 -3.97 1.47
C ARG A 496 19.60 -4.55 0.31
N THR A 497 19.14 -5.79 0.45
CA THR A 497 18.32 -6.44 -0.59
C THR A 497 16.89 -5.92 -0.62
N TYR A 498 16.32 -5.77 -1.81
CA TYR A 498 14.94 -5.30 -2.00
C TYR A 498 14.30 -5.79 -3.31
N PHE A 499 12.97 -5.95 -3.30
CA PHE A 499 12.13 -6.26 -4.46
C PHE A 499 11.39 -5.04 -5.02
N LEU A 500 10.82 -4.18 -4.16
CA LEU A 500 10.04 -3.01 -4.56
C LEU A 500 10.98 -1.85 -4.91
N ARG A 501 10.90 -1.32 -6.14
CA ARG A 501 11.57 -0.06 -6.51
C ARG A 501 10.63 1.13 -6.31
N GLN A 502 9.43 1.08 -6.88
CA GLN A 502 8.41 2.12 -6.77
C GLN A 502 7.01 1.53 -6.66
N LEU A 503 6.15 2.18 -5.88
CA LEU A 503 4.71 1.91 -5.77
C LEU A 503 3.96 3.19 -6.16
N LEU A 504 3.19 3.13 -7.24
CA LEU A 504 2.28 4.18 -7.69
C LEU A 504 0.83 3.72 -7.47
N ASN A 505 -0.12 4.66 -7.45
CA ASN A 505 -1.54 4.32 -7.59
C ASN A 505 -2.01 4.34 -9.06
N SER A 506 -3.31 4.15 -9.25
CA SER A 506 -4.07 4.31 -10.50
C SER A 506 -3.65 5.55 -11.29
N ASP A 507 -3.74 6.71 -10.65
CA ASP A 507 -3.45 8.04 -11.21
C ASP A 507 -1.93 8.33 -11.35
N GLY A 508 -1.07 7.31 -11.23
CA GLY A 508 0.39 7.41 -11.42
C GLY A 508 1.15 8.12 -10.30
N ASN A 509 0.45 8.62 -9.28
CA ASN A 509 1.05 9.31 -8.15
C ASN A 509 1.86 8.34 -7.27
N GLN A 510 3.12 8.68 -6.99
CA GLN A 510 4.02 7.85 -6.20
C GLN A 510 3.61 7.79 -4.72
N ILE A 511 3.28 6.59 -4.24
CA ILE A 511 3.02 6.30 -2.82
C ILE A 511 4.34 6.02 -2.07
N LEU A 512 5.24 5.25 -2.69
CA LEU A 512 6.50 4.84 -2.07
C LEU A 512 7.59 4.67 -3.14
N SER A 513 8.82 4.99 -2.79
CA SER A 513 10.03 4.68 -3.56
C SER A 513 11.09 4.14 -2.62
N ILE A 514 11.82 3.12 -3.08
CA ILE A 514 12.93 2.48 -2.34
C ILE A 514 14.15 2.52 -3.26
N GLY A 515 15.10 3.38 -2.88
CA GLY A 515 16.40 3.47 -3.54
C GLY A 515 17.37 2.38 -3.05
N PRO A 516 18.48 2.18 -3.78
CA PRO A 516 19.59 1.35 -3.31
C PRO A 516 20.17 1.91 -2.01
N SER A 517 20.60 1.02 -1.12
CA SER A 517 21.18 1.39 0.17
C SER A 517 22.26 0.38 0.55
N THR A 518 23.43 0.88 0.95
CA THR A 518 24.57 0.06 1.37
C THR A 518 25.01 0.44 2.78
N LYS A 519 25.50 -0.54 3.56
CA LYS A 519 26.21 -0.31 4.82
C LYS A 519 27.68 -0.72 4.64
N SER A 520 28.61 0.14 5.05
CA SER A 520 30.02 -0.25 5.14
C SER A 520 30.16 -1.36 6.18
N ALA A 521 30.50 -2.57 5.73
CA ALA A 521 30.49 -3.77 6.54
C ALA A 521 31.90 -4.30 6.82
N PHE A 522 32.86 -4.08 5.92
CA PHE A 522 34.27 -4.47 6.02
C PHE A 522 35.16 -3.44 5.32
N ALA A 523 36.46 -3.39 5.63
CA ALA A 523 37.40 -2.61 4.84
C ALA A 523 37.61 -3.23 3.44
N SER A 524 37.84 -2.37 2.45
CA SER A 524 38.00 -2.77 1.03
C SER A 524 39.29 -3.55 0.77
N THR A 525 40.26 -3.46 1.68
CA THR A 525 41.47 -4.30 1.74
C THR A 525 41.13 -5.70 2.26
N SER A 526 40.46 -5.82 3.42
CA SER A 526 40.12 -7.11 4.05
C SER A 526 39.40 -8.07 3.11
N VAL A 527 38.36 -7.58 2.41
CA VAL A 527 37.61 -8.41 1.45
C VAL A 527 38.40 -8.73 0.19
N ARG A 528 39.36 -7.87 -0.20
CA ARG A 528 40.24 -8.12 -1.33
C ARG A 528 41.22 -9.25 -1.01
N THR A 529 41.92 -9.16 0.11
CA THR A 529 42.84 -10.19 0.59
C THR A 529 42.13 -11.52 0.81
N ALA A 530 40.87 -11.51 1.28
CA ALA A 530 40.04 -12.72 1.37
C ALA A 530 39.72 -13.35 0.00
N LEU A 531 39.40 -12.54 -1.01
CA LEU A 531 39.17 -13.01 -2.37
C LEU A 531 40.45 -13.51 -3.05
N GLU A 532 41.58 -12.82 -2.84
CA GLU A 532 42.92 -13.21 -3.32
C GLU A 532 43.43 -14.48 -2.62
N THR A 533 43.02 -14.73 -1.38
CA THR A 533 43.30 -15.99 -0.65
C THR A 533 42.45 -17.14 -1.17
N GLN A 534 41.21 -16.88 -1.59
CA GLN A 534 40.30 -17.92 -2.07
C GLN A 534 40.54 -18.29 -3.54
N PHE A 535 40.75 -17.29 -4.42
CA PHE A 535 40.70 -17.45 -5.88
C PHE A 535 42.02 -17.07 -6.56
N SER A 536 42.40 -17.85 -7.57
CA SER A 536 43.42 -17.43 -8.54
C SER A 536 42.94 -16.22 -9.34
N VAL A 537 43.87 -15.41 -9.88
CA VAL A 537 43.54 -14.15 -10.58
C VAL A 537 42.68 -14.39 -11.83
N ASP A 538 42.96 -15.46 -12.57
CA ASP A 538 42.37 -15.77 -13.87
C ASP A 538 41.12 -16.68 -13.79
N GLU A 539 40.72 -17.11 -12.59
CA GLU A 539 39.59 -18.04 -12.39
C GLU A 539 38.23 -17.32 -12.27
N PRO A 540 37.14 -17.90 -12.80
CA PRO A 540 35.79 -17.44 -12.50
C PRO A 540 35.51 -17.65 -11.01
N ARG A 541 35.18 -16.56 -10.29
CA ARG A 541 34.99 -16.57 -8.83
C ARG A 541 33.71 -17.29 -8.43
N ILE A 542 33.81 -18.60 -8.26
CA ILE A 542 32.70 -19.50 -7.92
C ILE A 542 33.02 -20.20 -6.60
N LEU A 543 32.14 -20.05 -5.60
CA LEU A 543 32.17 -20.93 -4.43
C LEU A 543 31.31 -22.16 -4.71
N LEU A 544 31.86 -23.33 -4.43
CA LEU A 544 31.16 -24.62 -4.39
C LEU A 544 31.43 -25.23 -3.02
N GLY A 545 30.45 -25.94 -2.47
CA GLY A 545 30.64 -26.61 -1.19
C GLY A 545 29.39 -27.33 -0.69
N SER A 546 29.58 -28.19 0.30
CA SER A 546 28.55 -28.92 1.02
C SER A 546 28.51 -28.56 2.51
N SER A 547 27.35 -28.80 3.14
CA SER A 547 27.26 -28.90 4.60
C SER A 547 28.06 -30.12 5.10
N PRO A 548 28.58 -30.12 6.36
CA PRO A 548 29.35 -31.25 6.89
C PRO A 548 28.58 -32.59 6.90
N SER A 549 27.27 -32.53 7.08
CA SER A 549 26.30 -33.64 6.98
C SER A 549 26.06 -34.14 5.54
N LYS A 550 26.46 -33.34 4.54
CA LYS A 550 26.17 -33.54 3.10
C LYS A 550 24.67 -33.58 2.78
N THR A 551 23.87 -32.83 3.53
CA THR A 551 22.42 -32.63 3.31
C THR A 551 22.11 -31.46 2.37
N ASP A 552 23.07 -30.57 2.20
CA ASP A 552 22.91 -29.31 1.48
C ASP A 552 24.16 -29.07 0.62
N ALA A 553 23.95 -28.59 -0.61
CA ALA A 553 25.01 -28.20 -1.54
C ALA A 553 24.76 -26.80 -2.07
N TRP A 554 25.84 -26.03 -2.20
CA TRP A 554 25.81 -24.61 -2.55
C TRP A 554 26.67 -24.31 -3.78
N ALA A 555 26.21 -23.38 -4.62
CA ALA A 555 27.01 -22.79 -5.68
C ALA A 555 26.78 -21.26 -5.74
N VAL A 556 27.84 -20.46 -5.63
CA VAL A 556 27.75 -19.00 -5.57
C VAL A 556 28.66 -18.35 -6.61
N TRP A 557 28.11 -17.51 -7.47
CA TRP A 557 28.83 -16.67 -8.44
C TRP A 557 29.14 -15.29 -7.84
N LEU A 558 30.42 -14.95 -7.74
CA LEU A 558 30.90 -13.68 -7.18
C LEU A 558 31.33 -12.71 -8.30
N GLY A 559 30.33 -12.23 -9.06
CA GLY A 559 30.52 -11.20 -10.07
C GLY A 559 30.45 -9.77 -9.49
N SER A 560 31.10 -8.82 -10.16
CA SER A 560 31.11 -7.39 -9.79
C SER A 560 29.83 -6.63 -10.17
N LYS A 561 28.99 -7.20 -11.04
CA LYS A 561 27.69 -6.64 -11.47
C LYS A 561 26.50 -7.41 -10.91
N ARG A 562 26.62 -8.74 -10.80
CA ARG A 562 25.60 -9.62 -10.20
C ARG A 562 26.28 -10.67 -9.32
N THR A 563 25.60 -11.01 -8.23
CA THR A 563 25.92 -12.14 -7.37
C THR A 563 24.76 -13.13 -7.48
N ILE A 564 25.08 -14.40 -7.75
CA ILE A 564 24.08 -15.46 -7.90
C ILE A 564 24.35 -16.53 -6.85
N CYS A 565 23.33 -16.99 -6.14
CA CYS A 565 23.40 -18.11 -5.20
C CYS A 565 22.43 -19.20 -5.63
N LEU A 566 22.91 -20.45 -5.68
CA LEU A 566 22.13 -21.67 -5.78
C LEU A 566 22.29 -22.48 -4.49
N TRP A 567 21.21 -23.10 -4.04
CA TRP A 567 21.18 -24.12 -3.00
C TRP A 567 20.42 -25.34 -3.52
N VAL A 568 20.87 -26.53 -3.17
CA VAL A 568 20.21 -27.82 -3.45
C VAL A 568 20.20 -28.64 -2.16
N GLY A 569 19.08 -29.30 -1.87
CA GLY A 569 18.90 -30.13 -0.68
C GLY A 569 17.46 -30.63 -0.55
N HIS A 570 17.15 -31.36 0.53
CA HIS A 570 15.79 -31.86 0.81
C HIS A 570 15.14 -31.08 1.96
N ASP A 571 13.80 -30.92 1.92
CA ASP A 571 13.04 -30.21 2.96
C ASP A 571 13.26 -30.80 4.35
N ILE A 572 13.05 -32.11 4.47
CA ILE A 572 13.58 -32.91 5.58
C ILE A 572 15.06 -33.14 5.26
N PRO A 573 16.03 -32.76 6.13
CA PRO A 573 17.45 -32.90 5.85
C PRO A 573 17.84 -34.36 5.59
N THR A 574 18.06 -34.66 4.31
CA THR A 574 18.45 -35.98 3.78
C THR A 574 19.75 -35.81 3.01
N ARG A 575 20.58 -36.85 3.01
CA ARG A 575 21.90 -36.82 2.36
C ARG A 575 21.76 -36.74 0.84
N LEU A 576 22.58 -35.88 0.23
CA LEU A 576 22.69 -35.75 -1.21
C LEU A 576 23.65 -36.82 -1.75
N ASP A 577 23.07 -37.95 -2.17
CA ASP A 577 23.80 -39.02 -2.82
C ASP A 577 24.20 -38.63 -4.26
N SER A 578 25.28 -39.25 -4.78
CA SER A 578 25.91 -38.93 -6.07
C SER A 578 26.58 -37.53 -6.19
N PRO A 579 27.50 -37.14 -5.27
CA PRO A 579 28.22 -35.86 -5.35
C PRO A 579 29.08 -35.71 -6.63
N SER A 580 29.49 -36.82 -7.24
CA SER A 580 30.21 -36.88 -8.52
C SER A 580 29.40 -36.39 -9.73
N ILE A 581 28.07 -36.33 -9.62
CA ILE A 581 27.17 -35.76 -10.64
C ILE A 581 26.73 -34.37 -10.20
N LEU A 582 26.37 -34.22 -8.92
CA LEU A 582 25.84 -33.00 -8.32
C LEU A 582 26.76 -31.79 -8.50
N PHE A 583 28.04 -31.90 -8.12
CA PHE A 583 28.95 -30.75 -8.13
C PHE A 583 29.34 -30.27 -9.53
N PRO A 584 29.68 -31.15 -10.50
CA PRO A 584 29.89 -30.72 -11.88
C PRO A 584 28.65 -30.04 -12.50
N ALA A 585 27.45 -30.57 -12.27
CA ALA A 585 26.20 -29.97 -12.78
C ALA A 585 25.90 -28.60 -12.13
N LEU A 586 26.15 -28.46 -10.82
CA LEU A 586 26.06 -27.17 -10.11
C LEU A 586 27.07 -26.16 -10.65
N GLN A 587 28.31 -26.60 -10.89
CA GLN A 587 29.38 -25.78 -11.44
C GLN A 587 29.06 -25.30 -12.86
N GLU A 588 28.50 -26.16 -13.71
CA GLU A 588 28.12 -25.78 -15.07
C GLU A 588 26.94 -24.80 -15.07
N SER A 589 25.89 -25.06 -14.28
CA SER A 589 24.72 -24.17 -14.20
C SER A 589 25.07 -22.80 -13.62
N ILE A 590 25.89 -22.74 -12.57
CA ILE A 590 26.35 -21.44 -12.01
C ILE A 590 27.31 -20.71 -12.98
N GLN A 591 28.07 -21.43 -13.80
CA GLN A 591 28.87 -20.83 -14.89
C GLN A 591 27.97 -20.27 -16.00
N ARG A 592 26.96 -21.02 -16.47
CA ARG A 592 25.99 -20.56 -17.49
C ARG A 592 25.26 -19.31 -17.00
N LEU A 593 24.68 -19.35 -15.80
CA LEU A 593 24.06 -18.19 -15.14
C LEU A 593 25.03 -17.02 -14.95
N GLY A 594 26.26 -17.31 -14.53
CA GLY A 594 27.33 -16.35 -14.27
C GLY A 594 27.86 -15.63 -15.51
N ALA A 595 27.94 -16.34 -16.64
CA ALA A 595 28.45 -15.84 -17.93
C ALA A 595 27.35 -15.24 -18.83
N ALA A 596 26.08 -15.68 -18.69
CA ALA A 596 24.97 -15.28 -19.55
C ALA A 596 24.83 -13.76 -19.66
N ARG A 597 25.19 -13.20 -20.83
CA ARG A 597 24.97 -11.79 -21.13
C ARG A 597 23.45 -11.58 -21.20
N PRO A 598 22.87 -10.55 -20.55
CA PRO A 598 21.46 -10.24 -20.77
C PRO A 598 21.28 -9.94 -22.26
N LYS A 599 20.23 -10.51 -22.87
CA LYS A 599 19.76 -10.04 -24.17
C LYS A 599 19.42 -8.56 -24.01
N LEU A 600 20.15 -7.71 -24.74
CA LEU A 600 19.78 -6.32 -24.93
C LEU A 600 18.62 -6.32 -25.91
N ASP A 601 17.42 -6.02 -25.42
CA ASP A 601 16.26 -5.88 -26.29
C ASP A 601 16.51 -4.73 -27.26
N ALA A 602 16.24 -4.97 -28.55
CA ALA A 602 16.75 -4.14 -29.66
C ALA A 602 16.33 -2.66 -29.61
N ALA A 603 15.31 -2.33 -28.83
CA ALA A 603 14.89 -0.95 -28.55
C ALA A 603 16.03 -0.06 -28.01
N SER A 604 17.05 -0.61 -27.36
CA SER A 604 18.20 0.18 -26.87
C SER A 604 19.25 0.52 -27.93
N GLN A 605 19.11 0.05 -29.18
CA GLN A 605 19.99 0.40 -30.30
C GLN A 605 19.28 1.25 -31.37
N ALA A 606 18.05 1.71 -31.09
CA ALA A 606 17.20 2.48 -31.99
C ALA A 606 16.86 3.89 -31.43
N LYS A 607 17.84 4.52 -30.79
CA LYS A 607 17.80 5.91 -30.28
C LYS A 607 19.18 6.55 -30.39
#